data_AF-A0A7N0UTZ9-F1
#
_entry.id   AF-A0A7N0UTZ9-F1
#
_cell.length_a   1.000
_cell.length_b   1.000
_cell.length_c   1.000
_cell.angle_alpha   90.00
_cell.angle_beta   90.00
_cell.angle_gamma   90.00
#
_symmetry.space_group_name_H-M   'P 1'
#
loop_
_entity.id
_entity.type
_entity.pdbx_description
1 polymer ?
#
loop_
_entity_poly.entity_id
_entity_poly.type
_entity_poly.pdbx_seq_one_letter_code
_entity_poly.pdbx_strand_id
1 'polypeptide(L)'
;MNHSIFAATATMFLMACLTRCCVCLDPKFAACQSRSCTSDGVKVIYPFFIKGVQPSYCGAPGYEINCSNNGEILFNGISSNTYRVSKIDYVRQHFRVVNVGFVILFDTCSAQRPI
;
A
#
# COMPACT_ATOMS: atom_id res chain seq x y z
N MET A 1 23.14 -53.49 -3.20
CA MET A 1 22.19 -52.65 -3.96
C MET A 1 21.34 -51.73 -3.08
N ASN A 2 21.53 -51.77 -1.75
CA ASN A 2 20.58 -51.32 -0.76
C ASN A 2 20.97 -49.91 -0.26
N HIS A 3 22.27 -49.63 -0.22
CA HIS A 3 22.86 -48.35 0.18
C HIS A 3 22.58 -47.23 -0.84
N SER A 4 22.64 -47.56 -2.14
CA SER A 4 22.35 -46.61 -3.23
C SER A 4 20.87 -46.21 -3.27
N ILE A 5 19.97 -47.13 -2.95
CA ILE A 5 18.53 -46.88 -2.86
C ILE A 5 18.23 -45.98 -1.65
N PHE A 6 18.87 -46.25 -0.50
CA PHE A 6 18.69 -45.45 0.71
C PHE A 6 19.20 -44.01 0.56
N ALA A 7 20.30 -43.81 -0.17
CA ALA A 7 20.81 -42.49 -0.49
C ALA A 7 19.84 -41.69 -1.39
N ALA A 8 19.28 -42.35 -2.41
CA ALA A 8 18.33 -41.72 -3.33
C ALA A 8 17.03 -41.28 -2.63
N THR A 9 16.48 -42.11 -1.75
CA THR A 9 15.27 -41.76 -0.98
C THR A 9 15.53 -40.63 0.01
N ALA A 10 16.68 -40.63 0.68
CA ALA A 10 17.08 -39.54 1.58
C ALA A 10 17.23 -38.21 0.83
N THR A 11 17.83 -38.20 -0.36
CA THR A 11 17.92 -36.99 -1.19
C THR A 11 16.57 -36.50 -1.68
N MET A 12 15.64 -37.41 -2.03
CA MET A 12 14.30 -37.03 -2.46
C MET A 12 13.51 -36.40 -1.30
N PHE A 13 13.61 -36.97 -0.09
CA PHE A 13 13.02 -36.40 1.13
C PHE A 13 13.64 -35.06 1.51
N LEU A 14 14.96 -34.91 1.42
CA LEU A 14 15.65 -33.64 1.67
C LEU A 14 15.20 -32.56 0.68
N MET A 15 15.08 -32.87 -0.61
CA MET A 15 14.59 -31.94 -1.62
C MET A 15 13.10 -31.60 -1.43
N ALA A 16 12.27 -32.56 -1.00
CA ALA A 16 10.87 -32.34 -0.62
C ALA A 16 10.72 -31.48 0.65
N CYS A 17 11.63 -31.64 1.61
CA CYS A 17 11.71 -30.79 2.81
C CYS A 17 12.18 -29.38 2.47
N LEU A 18 13.22 -29.24 1.65
CA LEU A 18 13.74 -27.96 1.18
C LEU A 18 12.68 -27.18 0.40
N THR A 19 11.90 -27.83 -0.47
CA THR A 19 10.81 -27.20 -1.24
C THR A 19 9.63 -26.73 -0.38
N ARG A 20 9.37 -27.35 0.77
CA ARG A 20 8.35 -26.87 1.73
C ARG A 20 8.84 -25.73 2.62
N CYS A 21 10.15 -25.55 2.78
CA CYS A 21 10.72 -24.56 3.70
C CYS A 21 10.87 -23.16 3.08
N CYS A 22 10.95 -23.05 1.75
CA CYS A 22 11.23 -21.78 1.06
C CYS A 22 9.99 -20.93 0.69
N VAL A 23 8.76 -21.42 0.89
CA VAL A 23 7.54 -20.63 0.67
C VAL A 23 6.92 -20.21 2.00
N CYS A 24 7.65 -19.39 2.75
CA CYS A 24 7.12 -18.61 3.86
C CYS A 24 6.34 -17.38 3.32
N LEU A 25 5.28 -17.63 2.53
CA LEU A 25 4.31 -16.58 2.23
C LEU A 25 3.50 -16.35 3.51
N ASP A 26 3.95 -15.38 4.31
CA ASP A 26 3.23 -14.97 5.50
C ASP A 26 1.80 -14.56 5.06
N PRO A 27 0.74 -15.18 5.61
CA PRO A 27 -0.63 -14.84 5.25
C PRO A 27 -0.94 -13.36 5.51
N LYS A 28 -0.24 -12.71 6.45
CA LYS A 28 -0.32 -11.27 6.69
C LYS A 28 0.28 -10.48 5.54
N PHE A 29 1.37 -10.94 4.94
CA PHE A 29 1.95 -10.30 3.75
C PHE A 29 1.00 -10.40 2.56
N ALA A 30 0.38 -11.57 2.35
CA ALA A 30 -0.64 -11.75 1.31
C ALA A 30 -1.84 -10.80 1.50
N ALA A 31 -2.27 -10.57 2.76
CA ALA A 31 -3.34 -9.63 3.07
C ALA A 31 -2.97 -8.16 2.78
N CYS A 32 -1.67 -7.83 2.80
CA CYS A 32 -1.14 -6.49 2.54
C CYS A 32 -0.75 -6.25 1.07
N GLN A 33 -1.30 -7.03 0.14
CA GLN A 33 -1.12 -6.80 -1.28
C GLN A 33 -1.52 -5.36 -1.67
N SER A 34 -0.80 -4.78 -2.63
CA SER A 34 -1.08 -3.43 -3.14
C SER A 34 -2.53 -3.32 -3.64
N ARG A 35 -3.24 -2.27 -3.22
CA ARG A 35 -4.61 -1.98 -3.64
C ARG A 35 -4.69 -0.61 -4.30
N SER A 36 -5.73 -0.35 -5.08
CA SER A 36 -6.01 0.95 -5.68
C SER A 36 -7.49 1.29 -5.50
N CYS A 37 -7.84 2.58 -5.46
CA CYS A 37 -9.24 3.01 -5.40
C CYS A 37 -9.99 2.79 -6.73
N THR A 38 -9.26 2.70 -7.84
CA THR A 38 -9.76 2.41 -9.19
C THR A 38 -8.85 1.41 -9.89
N SER A 39 -9.32 0.77 -10.97
CA SER A 39 -8.55 -0.19 -11.77
C SER A 39 -7.19 0.35 -12.23
N ASP A 40 -7.20 1.60 -12.69
CA ASP A 40 -6.04 2.30 -13.26
C ASP A 40 -5.43 3.33 -12.27
N GLY A 41 -5.87 3.27 -11.02
CA GLY A 41 -5.47 4.19 -9.97
C GLY A 41 -4.08 3.91 -9.42
N VAL A 42 -3.52 4.92 -8.74
CA VAL A 42 -2.24 4.78 -8.02
C VAL A 42 -2.37 3.68 -6.99
N LYS A 43 -1.43 2.72 -7.04
CA LYS A 43 -1.33 1.66 -6.05
C LYS A 43 -0.97 2.24 -4.70
N VAL A 44 -1.75 1.91 -3.70
CA VAL A 44 -1.55 2.18 -2.27
C VAL A 44 -0.78 1.01 -1.68
N ILE A 45 0.43 1.31 -1.21
CA ILE A 45 1.32 0.39 -0.47
C ILE A 45 1.90 1.12 0.75
N TYR A 46 2.58 0.37 1.61
CA TYR A 46 3.28 0.90 2.78
C TYR A 46 4.07 2.18 2.46
N PRO A 47 4.00 3.23 3.29
CA PRO A 47 3.38 3.30 4.62
C PRO A 47 1.85 3.49 4.62
N PHE A 48 1.24 3.70 3.46
CA PHE A 48 -0.19 3.97 3.35
C PHE A 48 -1.01 2.68 3.30
N PHE A 49 -2.27 2.76 3.74
CA PHE A 49 -3.22 1.68 3.57
C PHE A 49 -4.65 2.21 3.39
N ILE A 50 -5.46 1.48 2.63
CA ILE A 50 -6.86 1.83 2.38
C ILE A 50 -7.73 1.30 3.53
N LYS A 51 -8.33 2.21 4.29
CA LYS A 51 -9.23 1.88 5.39
C LYS A 51 -10.43 1.08 4.88
N GLY A 52 -10.74 -0.03 5.55
CA GLY A 52 -11.85 -0.91 5.19
C GLY A 52 -11.58 -1.86 4.01
N VAL A 53 -10.44 -1.73 3.33
CA VAL A 53 -10.03 -2.63 2.23
C VAL A 53 -8.78 -3.43 2.60
N GLN A 54 -7.79 -2.75 3.19
CA GLN A 54 -6.59 -3.39 3.71
C GLN A 54 -6.67 -3.49 5.24
N PRO A 55 -6.15 -4.57 5.85
CA PRO A 55 -5.97 -4.63 7.29
C PRO A 55 -5.12 -3.47 7.82
N SER A 56 -5.41 -3.01 9.05
CA SER A 56 -4.70 -1.88 9.65
C SER A 56 -3.20 -2.10 9.84
N TYR A 57 -2.75 -3.36 9.98
CA TYR A 57 -1.34 -3.70 10.09
C TYR A 57 -0.56 -3.61 8.77
N CYS A 58 -1.23 -3.30 7.65
CA CYS A 58 -0.58 -3.15 6.34
C CYS A 58 0.03 -1.77 6.10
N GLY A 59 -0.23 -0.80 6.97
CA GLY A 59 0.34 0.53 6.90
C GLY A 59 0.73 1.07 8.27
N ALA A 60 1.22 2.30 8.28
CA ALA A 60 1.64 3.00 9.48
C ALA A 60 0.45 3.77 10.11
N PRO A 61 0.40 3.89 11.45
CA PRO A 61 -0.61 4.72 12.11
C PRO A 61 -0.58 6.16 11.58
N GLY A 62 -1.76 6.73 11.28
CA GLY A 62 -1.89 8.08 10.72
C GLY A 62 -1.70 8.17 9.19
N TYR A 63 -1.33 7.07 8.52
CA TYR A 63 -1.21 6.98 7.06
C TYR A 63 -2.44 6.32 6.40
N GLU A 64 -3.58 6.41 7.09
CA GLU A 64 -4.88 5.95 6.61
C GLU A 64 -5.34 6.76 5.40
N ILE A 65 -5.72 6.04 4.34
CA ILE A 65 -6.30 6.58 3.13
C ILE A 65 -7.74 6.08 3.00
N ASN A 66 -8.62 6.94 2.50
CA ASN A 66 -9.99 6.59 2.16
C ASN A 66 -10.23 6.78 0.66
N CYS A 67 -11.00 5.89 0.03
CA CYS A 67 -11.43 6.09 -1.35
C CYS A 67 -12.74 6.88 -1.37
N SER A 68 -12.81 7.91 -2.21
CA SER A 68 -14.06 8.59 -2.56
C SER A 68 -14.90 7.72 -3.51
N ASN A 69 -16.20 7.97 -3.58
CA ASN A 69 -17.11 7.31 -4.56
C ASN A 69 -16.66 7.53 -6.01
N ASN A 70 -15.95 8.63 -6.27
CA ASN A 70 -15.41 8.96 -7.60
C ASN A 70 -14.03 8.31 -7.86
N GLY A 71 -13.56 7.44 -6.95
CA GLY A 71 -12.26 6.79 -7.07
C GLY A 71 -11.06 7.63 -6.63
N GLU A 72 -11.30 8.82 -6.07
CA GLU A 72 -10.24 9.70 -5.56
C GLU A 72 -9.65 9.18 -4.25
N ILE A 73 -8.34 9.39 -4.08
CA ILE A 73 -7.61 9.05 -2.86
C ILE A 73 -7.71 10.22 -1.88
N LEU A 74 -8.33 10.00 -0.73
CA LEU A 74 -8.51 10.96 0.35
C LEU A 74 -7.58 10.64 1.52
N PHE A 75 -6.97 11.66 2.09
CA PHE A 75 -6.06 11.56 3.21
C PHE A 75 -6.50 12.49 4.35
N ASN A 76 -6.59 11.92 5.54
CA ASN A 76 -7.10 12.60 6.74
C ASN A 76 -6.06 12.64 7.88
N GLY A 77 -4.79 12.37 7.58
CA GLY A 77 -3.72 12.33 8.60
C GLY A 77 -3.16 13.70 8.99
N ILE A 78 -3.57 14.80 8.33
CA ILE A 78 -3.14 16.16 8.65
C ILE A 78 -4.32 16.93 9.23
N SER A 79 -4.27 17.28 10.52
CA SER A 79 -5.29 18.08 11.21
C SER A 79 -6.71 17.47 11.09
N SER A 80 -7.76 18.27 11.27
CA SER A 80 -9.16 17.88 11.05
C SER A 80 -9.60 17.98 9.58
N ASN A 81 -8.68 18.25 8.66
CA ASN A 81 -8.99 18.49 7.26
C ASN A 81 -8.90 17.19 6.43
N THR A 82 -9.69 17.14 5.36
CA THR A 82 -9.57 16.12 4.32
C THR A 82 -8.78 16.68 3.16
N TYR A 83 -7.84 15.89 2.65
CA TYR A 83 -7.04 16.25 1.49
C TYR A 83 -7.19 15.22 0.39
N ARG A 84 -7.20 15.67 -0.87
CA ARG A 84 -7.07 14.79 -2.02
C ARG A 84 -5.59 14.55 -2.30
N VAL A 85 -5.19 13.30 -2.40
CA VAL A 85 -3.84 12.92 -2.83
C VAL A 85 -3.74 13.11 -4.33
N SER A 86 -2.80 13.97 -4.75
CA SER A 86 -2.53 14.27 -6.15
C SER A 86 -1.48 13.32 -6.74
N LYS A 87 -0.46 12.97 -5.96
CA LYS A 87 0.61 12.06 -6.40
C LYS A 87 1.27 11.38 -5.21
N ILE A 88 1.67 10.12 -5.38
CA ILE A 88 2.51 9.38 -4.44
C ILE A 88 3.78 8.99 -5.19
N ASP A 89 4.93 9.42 -4.70
CA ASP A 89 6.24 9.08 -5.26
C ASP A 89 6.97 8.16 -4.27
N TYR A 90 6.90 6.86 -4.51
CA TYR A 90 7.50 5.85 -3.65
C TYR A 90 9.03 5.85 -3.71
N VAL A 91 9.63 6.27 -4.83
CA VAL A 91 11.08 6.33 -4.99
C VAL A 91 11.65 7.49 -4.18
N ARG A 92 11.03 8.66 -4.30
CA ARG A 92 11.45 9.88 -3.60
C ARG A 92 10.81 10.04 -2.21
N GLN A 93 10.01 9.06 -1.78
CA GLN A 93 9.37 8.99 -0.46
C GLN A 93 8.60 10.25 -0.07
N HIS A 94 7.89 10.86 -1.02
CA HIS A 94 7.00 11.98 -0.74
C HIS A 94 5.66 11.78 -1.45
N PHE A 95 4.63 12.44 -0.94
CA PHE A 95 3.34 12.48 -1.57
C PHE A 95 2.82 13.92 -1.56
N ARG A 96 2.05 14.26 -2.58
CA ARG A 96 1.48 15.59 -2.76
C ARG A 96 -0.01 15.52 -2.47
N VAL A 97 -0.48 16.43 -1.63
CA VAL A 97 -1.88 16.57 -1.26
C VAL A 97 -2.41 17.95 -1.61
N VAL A 98 -3.70 18.03 -1.86
CA VAL A 98 -4.43 19.28 -2.13
C VAL A 98 -5.61 19.33 -1.18
N ASN A 99 -5.81 20.49 -0.53
CA ASN A 99 -6.95 20.69 0.36
C ASN A 99 -8.24 20.77 -0.48
N VAL A 100 -9.21 19.88 -0.23
CA VAL A 100 -10.48 19.88 -0.98
C VAL A 100 -11.47 20.92 -0.47
N GLY A 101 -11.37 21.34 0.80
CA GLY A 101 -12.17 22.43 1.38
C GLY A 101 -11.80 23.82 0.83
N PHE A 102 -10.61 23.96 0.23
CA PHE A 102 -10.18 25.20 -0.42
C PHE A 102 -10.75 25.35 -1.84
N VAL A 103 -11.12 24.26 -2.52
CA VAL A 103 -11.56 24.29 -3.93
C VAL A 103 -12.99 24.86 -4.07
N ILE A 104 -13.82 24.79 -3.03
CA ILE A 104 -15.21 25.30 -3.06
C ILE A 104 -15.37 26.75 -2.58
N LEU A 105 -14.32 27.40 -2.08
CA LEU A 105 -14.43 28.80 -1.63
C LEU A 105 -13.71 29.81 -2.53
N PHE A 106 -12.89 29.38 -3.49
CA PHE A 106 -12.12 30.29 -4.33
C PHE A 106 -11.90 29.73 -5.74
N ASP A 107 -12.84 30.03 -6.65
CA ASP A 107 -12.52 30.30 -8.07
C ASP A 107 -11.63 31.55 -8.24
N THR A 108 -11.05 32.09 -7.17
CA THR A 108 -10.08 33.19 -7.18
C THR A 108 -8.85 32.82 -6.34
N CYS A 109 -7.82 32.28 -7.00
CA CYS A 109 -6.47 32.37 -6.46
C CYS A 109 -6.07 33.86 -6.43
N SER A 110 -6.31 34.54 -5.31
CA SER A 110 -5.63 35.80 -5.00
C SER A 110 -4.15 35.50 -4.78
N ALA A 111 -3.37 35.69 -5.85
CA ALA A 111 -1.93 35.85 -5.74
C ALA A 111 -1.68 37.18 -5.01
N GLN A 112 -1.59 37.16 -3.68
CA GLN A 112 -1.09 38.33 -2.97
C GLN A 112 0.41 38.43 -3.24
N ARG A 113 0.75 39.31 -4.19
CA ARG A 113 2.12 39.74 -4.46
C ARG A 113 2.65 40.43 -3.18
N PRO A 114 3.79 40.02 -2.60
CA PRO A 114 4.40 40.77 -1.52
C PRO A 114 4.87 42.14 -2.08
N ILE A 115 4.55 43.20 -1.34
CA ILE A 115 4.99 44.59 -1.56
C ILE A 115 6.44 44.71 -1.13
#